data_AF-A0A3P7EM48-F1
#
_entry.id   AF-A0A3P7EM48-F1
#
_cell.length_a   1.000
_cell.length_b   1.000
_cell.length_c   1.000
_cell.angle_alpha   90.00
_cell.angle_beta   90.00
_cell.angle_gamma   90.00
#
_symmetry.space_group_name_H-M   'P 1'
#
loop_
_entity.id
_entity.type
_entity.pdbx_description
1 polymer ?
#
loop_
_entity_poly.entity_id
_entity_poly.type
_entity_poly.pdbx_seq_one_letter_code
_entity_poly.pdbx_strand_id
1 'polypeptide(L)'
;MKWLSDEQKNELKRMKADGKTRAEMQDRVLGWLDHASGDVKAAGTEQLMSACKEFMRDALGEEKSSELRAMKDAGKDKAEIAKRVDELIAEISDEKKKAMVSTYAKGCKKVFGVPIGVRHRRDPYSNITLIELCKRASSKRNAAMSKALRKECRILVEESAGKAKLKELKVLKKNGLTVLIQYVLGI
;
A
#
# COMPACT_ATOMS: atom_id res chain seq x y z
N MET A 1 5.75 15.68 -6.23
CA MET A 1 5.48 14.22 -6.30
C MET A 1 5.23 13.86 -7.76
N LYS A 2 6.15 13.13 -8.38
CA LYS A 2 6.07 12.78 -9.81
C LYS A 2 5.21 11.54 -10.08
N TRP A 3 4.99 10.70 -9.06
CA TRP A 3 4.22 9.44 -9.16
C TRP A 3 2.70 9.63 -9.07
N LEU A 4 2.24 10.83 -8.70
CA LEU A 4 0.81 11.17 -8.67
C LEU A 4 0.35 11.63 -10.06
N SER A 5 -0.89 11.28 -10.41
CA SER A 5 -1.57 11.84 -11.59
C SER A 5 -1.88 13.32 -11.38
N ASP A 6 -2.20 14.04 -12.46
CA ASP A 6 -2.56 15.45 -12.37
C ASP A 6 -3.90 15.66 -11.66
N GLU A 7 -4.84 14.72 -11.77
CA GLU A 7 -6.08 14.70 -10.99
C GLU A 7 -5.79 14.59 -9.50
N GLN A 8 -4.92 13.66 -9.08
CA GLN A 8 -4.53 13.49 -7.68
C GLN A 8 -3.82 14.74 -7.13
N LYS A 9 -2.94 15.37 -7.92
CA LYS A 9 -2.30 16.64 -7.54
C LYS A 9 -3.33 17.76 -7.38
N ASN A 10 -4.31 17.84 -8.27
CA ASN A 10 -5.37 18.84 -8.20
C ASN A 10 -6.31 18.58 -7.02
N GLU A 11 -6.57 17.33 -6.67
CA GLU A 11 -7.30 16.97 -5.44
C GLU A 11 -6.57 17.47 -4.20
N LEU A 12 -5.25 17.28 -4.08
CA LEU A 12 -4.47 17.82 -2.96
C LEU A 12 -4.51 19.36 -2.90
N LYS A 13 -4.49 20.05 -4.04
CA LYS A 13 -4.62 21.51 -4.09
C LYS A 13 -6.00 21.95 -3.58
N ARG A 14 -7.06 21.25 -3.98
CA ARG A 14 -8.44 21.50 -3.49
C ARG A 14 -8.56 21.25 -2.00
N MET A 15 -8.07 20.11 -1.51
CA MET A 15 -8.05 19.81 -0.07
C MET A 15 -7.37 20.94 0.73
N LYS A 16 -6.24 21.45 0.25
CA LYS A 16 -5.55 22.57 0.88
C LYS A 16 -6.40 23.85 0.88
N ALA A 17 -7.07 24.17 -0.24
CA ALA A 17 -7.95 25.33 -0.35
C ALA A 17 -9.18 25.22 0.56
N ASP A 18 -9.71 24.01 0.72
CA ASP A 18 -10.86 23.69 1.58
C ASP A 18 -10.50 23.63 3.08
N GLY A 19 -9.25 23.98 3.43
CA GLY A 19 -8.79 24.00 4.82
C GLY A 19 -8.55 22.62 5.43
N LYS A 20 -8.41 21.57 4.62
CA LYS A 20 -8.11 20.22 5.11
C LYS A 20 -6.78 20.18 5.83
N THR A 21 -6.75 19.38 6.89
CA THR A 21 -5.57 19.22 7.74
C THR A 21 -4.46 18.49 6.98
N ARG A 22 -3.22 18.69 7.45
CA ARG A 22 -2.05 17.96 6.94
C ARG A 22 -2.19 16.44 7.11
N ALA A 23 -2.86 16.01 8.18
CA ALA A 23 -3.17 14.60 8.44
C ALA A 23 -4.11 14.02 7.38
N GLU A 24 -5.23 14.70 7.08
CA GLU A 24 -6.19 14.26 6.04
C GLU A 24 -5.52 14.17 4.66
N MET A 25 -4.69 15.14 4.30
CA MET A 25 -3.94 15.11 3.04
C MET A 25 -2.91 13.96 3.02
N GLN A 26 -2.20 13.73 4.13
CA GLN A 26 -1.26 12.62 4.26
C GLN A 26 -1.96 11.27 4.11
N ASP A 27 -3.08 11.07 4.80
CA ASP A 27 -3.87 9.84 4.72
C ASP A 27 -4.36 9.59 3.29
N ARG A 28 -4.74 10.65 2.58
CA ARG A 28 -5.13 10.55 1.18
C ARG A 28 -3.99 10.08 0.27
N VAL A 29 -2.80 10.66 0.43
CA VAL A 29 -1.60 10.26 -0.33
C VAL A 29 -1.21 8.81 -0.04
N LEU A 30 -1.21 8.42 1.23
CA LEU A 30 -0.92 7.04 1.64
C LEU A 30 -1.99 6.06 1.11
N GLY A 31 -3.25 6.48 1.05
CA GLY A 31 -4.32 5.72 0.42
C GLY A 31 -4.07 5.45 -1.06
N TRP A 32 -3.60 6.44 -1.83
CA TRP A 32 -3.21 6.22 -3.23
C TRP A 32 -2.02 5.28 -3.36
N LEU A 33 -1.03 5.38 -2.48
CA LEU A 33 0.12 4.48 -2.48
C LEU A 33 -0.28 3.02 -2.19
N ASP A 34 -1.21 2.80 -1.25
CA ASP A 34 -1.69 1.46 -0.92
C ASP A 34 -2.35 0.77 -2.12
N HIS A 35 -3.15 1.52 -2.89
CA HIS A 35 -3.83 1.05 -4.09
C HIS A 35 -2.93 1.01 -5.34
N ALA A 36 -1.78 1.69 -5.32
CA ALA A 36 -0.82 1.62 -6.41
C ALA A 36 -0.19 0.22 -6.50
N SER A 37 0.24 -0.14 -7.71
CA SER A 37 0.89 -1.42 -8.01
C SER A 37 2.04 -1.22 -9.01
N GLY A 38 2.90 -2.22 -9.13
CA GLY A 38 4.05 -2.19 -10.04
C GLY A 38 4.97 -0.99 -9.84
N ASP A 39 5.45 -0.43 -10.94
CA ASP A 39 6.41 0.68 -10.97
C ASP A 39 5.88 1.95 -10.31
N VAL A 40 4.56 2.19 -10.38
CA VAL A 40 3.94 3.35 -9.74
C VAL A 40 4.05 3.25 -8.22
N LYS A 41 3.84 2.04 -7.65
CA LYS A 41 4.00 1.81 -6.21
C LYS A 41 5.46 1.96 -5.80
N ALA A 42 6.39 1.43 -6.60
CA ALA A 42 7.82 1.53 -6.32
C ALA A 42 8.29 3.00 -6.31
N ALA A 43 7.99 3.76 -7.37
CA ALA A 43 8.33 5.18 -7.49
C ALA A 43 7.65 6.03 -6.40
N GLY A 44 6.41 5.71 -6.05
CA GLY A 44 5.69 6.38 -4.96
C GLY A 44 6.31 6.11 -3.60
N THR A 45 6.68 4.87 -3.33
CA THR A 45 7.33 4.47 -2.07
C THR A 45 8.67 5.16 -1.93
N GLU A 46 9.50 5.14 -2.99
CA GLU A 46 10.82 5.79 -2.99
C GLU A 46 10.73 7.30 -2.75
N GLN A 47 9.84 8.00 -3.47
CA GLN A 47 9.66 9.44 -3.28
C GLN A 47 9.14 9.78 -1.88
N LEU A 48 8.22 8.97 -1.33
CA LEU A 48 7.72 9.19 0.03
C LEU A 48 8.79 8.88 1.09
N MET A 49 9.63 7.87 0.88
CA MET A 49 10.78 7.60 1.75
C MET A 49 11.77 8.77 1.75
N SER A 50 12.07 9.36 0.58
CA SER A 50 12.91 10.57 0.49
C SER A 50 12.29 11.75 1.24
N ALA A 51 11.01 12.03 0.98
CA ALA A 51 10.28 13.11 1.64
C ALA A 51 10.24 12.93 3.17
N CYS A 52 10.09 11.70 3.65
CA CYS A 52 10.16 11.40 5.07
C CYS A 52 11.54 11.66 5.68
N LYS A 53 12.62 11.33 4.98
CA LYS A 53 13.99 11.63 5.45
C LYS A 53 14.23 13.12 5.55
N GLU A 54 13.87 13.86 4.50
CA GLU A 54 13.99 15.32 4.46
C GLU A 54 13.17 15.97 5.57
N PHE A 55 11.91 15.57 5.73
CA PHE A 55 11.06 16.06 6.80
C PHE A 55 11.66 15.80 8.20
N MET A 56 12.17 14.60 8.44
CA MET A 56 12.75 14.26 9.74
C MET A 56 14.05 15.01 10.01
N ARG A 57 14.87 15.26 8.99
CA ARG A 57 16.06 16.13 9.07
C ARG A 57 15.68 17.56 9.43
N ASP A 58 14.70 18.13 8.74
CA ASP A 58 14.26 19.51 9.00
C ASP A 58 13.57 19.64 10.37
N ALA A 59 12.86 18.60 10.81
CA ALA A 59 12.14 18.57 12.07
C ALA A 59 13.06 18.36 13.28
N LEU A 60 13.93 17.35 13.24
CA LEU A 60 14.77 16.92 14.37
C LEU A 60 16.17 17.55 14.34
N GLY A 61 16.60 18.09 13.19
CA GLY A 61 17.95 18.59 12.96
C GLY A 61 18.87 17.55 12.34
N GLU A 62 19.97 18.03 11.74
CA GLU A 62 20.95 17.22 11.02
C GLU A 62 21.54 16.11 11.90
N GLU A 63 21.94 16.45 13.13
CA GLU A 63 22.58 15.53 14.07
C GLU A 63 21.71 14.29 14.36
N LYS A 64 20.48 14.51 14.81
CA LYS A 64 19.50 13.44 15.11
C LYS A 64 19.12 12.64 13.87
N SER A 65 19.07 13.28 12.70
CA SER A 65 18.78 12.59 11.44
C SER A 65 19.94 11.72 10.96
N SER A 66 21.18 12.17 11.19
CA SER A 66 22.41 11.42 10.90
C SER A 66 22.51 10.18 11.79
N GLU A 67 22.13 10.30 13.06
CA GLU A 67 22.02 9.16 13.97
C GLU A 67 21.08 8.08 13.42
N LEU A 68 19.87 8.45 13.01
CA LEU A 68 18.89 7.53 12.43
C LEU A 68 19.40 6.89 11.13
N ARG A 69 20.16 7.64 10.32
CA ARG A 69 20.81 7.12 9.11
C ARG A 69 21.90 6.12 9.45
N ALA A 70 22.75 6.41 10.43
CA ALA A 70 23.78 5.49 10.90
C ALA A 70 23.17 4.19 11.44
N MET A 71 22.04 4.26 12.16
CA MET A 71 21.31 3.07 12.61
C MET A 71 20.84 2.20 11.43
N LYS A 72 20.29 2.82 10.39
CA LYS A 72 19.87 2.13 9.17
C LYS A 72 21.07 1.48 8.46
N ASP A 73 22.17 2.20 8.31
CA ASP A 73 23.34 1.73 7.57
C ASP A 73 24.12 0.65 8.37
N ALA A 74 24.00 0.66 9.71
CA ALA A 74 24.43 -0.43 10.59
C ALA A 74 23.49 -1.67 10.56
N GLY A 75 22.43 -1.64 9.75
CA GLY A 75 21.52 -2.77 9.57
C GLY A 75 20.55 -3.00 10.72
N LYS A 76 20.31 -2.00 11.59
CA LYS A 76 19.34 -2.12 12.68
C LYS A 76 17.92 -2.36 12.17
N ASP A 77 17.12 -3.06 12.97
CA ASP A 77 15.74 -3.36 12.60
C ASP A 77 14.89 -2.08 12.50
N LYS A 78 13.92 -2.11 11.59
CA LYS A 78 13.01 -0.98 11.33
C LYS A 78 12.22 -0.58 12.58
N ALA A 79 11.85 -1.53 13.44
CA ALA A 79 11.15 -1.24 14.68
C ALA A 79 12.07 -0.53 15.69
N GLU A 80 13.36 -0.86 15.74
CA GLU A 80 14.34 -0.19 16.60
C GLU A 80 14.56 1.26 16.16
N ILE A 81 14.72 1.49 14.85
CA ILE A 81 14.83 2.84 14.28
C ILE A 81 13.55 3.64 14.55
N ALA A 82 12.38 3.01 14.40
CA ALA A 82 11.11 3.67 14.66
C ALA A 82 10.91 4.03 16.14
N LYS A 83 11.40 3.20 17.07
CA LYS A 83 11.41 3.52 18.50
C LYS A 83 12.32 4.71 18.77
N ARG A 84 13.51 4.73 18.17
CA ARG A 84 14.44 5.87 18.32
C ARG A 84 13.81 7.16 17.79
N VAL A 85 13.10 7.10 16.66
CA VAL A 85 12.31 8.24 16.15
C VAL A 85 11.32 8.74 17.21
N ASP A 86 10.59 7.86 17.89
CA ASP A 86 9.63 8.27 18.92
C ASP A 86 10.30 8.95 20.12
N GLU A 87 11.45 8.44 20.56
CA GLU A 87 12.26 9.05 21.62
C GLU A 87 12.71 10.47 21.23
N LEU A 88 13.24 10.64 20.01
CA LEU A 88 13.68 11.95 19.52
C LEU A 88 12.53 12.95 19.36
N ILE A 89 11.32 12.47 19.03
CA ILE A 89 10.10 13.30 18.98
C ILE A 89 9.65 13.70 20.40
N ALA A 90 9.78 12.79 21.37
CA ALA A 90 9.40 13.07 22.76
C ALA A 90 10.24 14.21 23.37
N GLU A 91 11.50 14.33 22.97
CA GLU A 91 12.44 15.39 23.37
C GLU A 91 12.13 16.77 22.76
N ILE A 92 11.24 16.88 21.78
CA ILE A 92 10.84 18.17 21.23
C ILE A 92 10.05 18.95 22.29
N SER A 93 10.55 20.12 22.68
CA SER A 93 9.92 20.99 23.69
C SER A 93 8.74 21.81 23.15
N ASP A 94 8.76 22.16 21.86
CA ASP A 94 7.65 22.86 21.21
C ASP A 94 6.51 21.87 20.94
N GLU A 95 5.41 21.99 21.69
CA GLU A 95 4.24 21.10 21.58
C GLU A 95 3.56 21.15 20.21
N LYS A 96 3.54 22.30 19.52
CA LYS A 96 2.95 22.40 18.18
C LYS A 96 3.84 21.67 17.16
N LYS A 97 5.15 21.88 17.26
CA LYS A 97 6.13 21.18 16.42
C LYS A 97 6.08 19.68 16.70
N LYS A 98 6.04 19.27 17.97
CA LYS A 98 5.94 17.87 18.40
C LYS A 98 4.69 17.17 17.86
N ALA A 99 3.51 17.80 17.96
CA ALA A 99 2.27 17.27 17.43
C ALA A 99 2.32 17.10 15.90
N MET A 100 2.88 18.09 15.20
CA MET A 100 3.10 18.02 13.76
C MET A 100 4.05 16.87 13.39
N VAL A 101 5.22 16.80 14.03
CA VAL A 101 6.23 15.77 13.73
C VAL A 101 5.71 14.38 14.06
N SER A 102 4.98 14.21 15.17
CA SER A 102 4.32 12.96 15.52
C SER A 102 3.32 12.49 14.46
N THR A 103 2.53 13.41 13.90
CA THR A 103 1.57 13.12 12.83
C THR A 103 2.25 12.60 11.57
N TYR A 104 3.33 13.27 11.15
CA TYR A 104 4.12 12.85 9.99
C TYR A 104 4.89 11.55 10.24
N ALA A 105 5.43 11.36 11.44
CA ALA A 105 6.17 10.16 11.81
C ALA A 105 5.31 8.89 11.67
N LYS A 106 4.01 8.96 12.00
CA LYS A 106 3.07 7.84 11.77
C LYS A 106 2.97 7.45 10.30
N GLY A 107 2.85 8.43 9.40
CA GLY A 107 2.84 8.21 7.96
C GLY A 107 4.17 7.64 7.46
N CYS A 108 5.28 8.20 7.92
CA CYS A 108 6.62 7.74 7.55
C CYS A 108 6.87 6.29 7.97
N LYS A 109 6.45 5.88 9.18
CA LYS A 109 6.54 4.49 9.62
C LYS A 109 5.78 3.55 8.69
N LYS A 110 4.60 3.94 8.21
CA LYS A 110 3.83 3.16 7.22
C LYS A 110 4.59 3.01 5.91
N VAL A 111 5.18 4.10 5.40
CA VAL A 111 5.99 4.10 4.17
C VAL A 111 7.23 3.21 4.29
N PHE A 112 7.93 3.24 5.42
CA PHE A 112 9.09 2.38 5.67
C PHE A 112 8.71 0.90 5.94
N GLY A 113 7.41 0.59 6.04
CA GLY A 113 6.91 -0.75 6.37
C GLY A 113 7.24 -1.15 7.81
N VAL A 114 7.38 -0.19 8.72
CA VAL A 114 7.52 -0.46 10.15
C VAL A 114 6.19 -1.03 10.64
N PRO A 115 6.19 -2.19 11.32
CA PRO A 115 4.98 -2.68 11.98
C PRO A 115 4.65 -1.72 13.12
N ILE A 116 3.71 -0.80 12.90
CA ILE A 116 3.21 0.10 13.94
C ILE A 116 2.47 -0.79 14.95
N GLY A 117 2.92 -0.77 16.21
CA GLY A 117 2.51 -1.66 17.31
C GLY A 117 1.06 -1.58 17.76
N VAL A 118 0.10 -1.38 16.86
CA VAL A 118 -1.22 -1.95 17.05
C VAL A 118 -1.15 -3.34 16.46
N ARG A 119 -1.20 -4.37 17.30
CA ARG A 119 -1.78 -5.63 16.87
C ARG A 119 -3.23 -5.34 16.44
N HIS A 120 -3.43 -4.80 15.24
CA HIS A 120 -4.50 -5.35 14.44
C HIS A 120 -4.19 -6.85 14.47
N ARG A 121 -5.08 -7.69 15.03
CA ARG A 121 -5.23 -9.01 14.42
C ARG A 121 -5.21 -8.69 12.95
N ARG A 122 -4.15 -9.12 12.23
CA ARG A 122 -4.04 -8.91 10.80
C ARG A 122 -5.36 -9.46 10.31
N ASP A 123 -6.29 -8.58 9.97
CA ASP A 123 -7.59 -9.02 9.52
C ASP A 123 -7.22 -9.82 8.28
N PRO A 124 -7.40 -11.15 8.29
CA PRO A 124 -6.93 -11.96 7.17
C PRO A 124 -7.62 -11.56 5.86
N TYR A 125 -8.60 -10.67 5.92
CA TYR A 125 -9.44 -10.17 4.84
C TYR A 125 -9.04 -8.76 4.37
N SER A 126 -8.13 -8.03 5.04
CA SER A 126 -7.84 -6.60 4.72
C SER A 126 -7.13 -6.35 3.39
N ASN A 127 -6.55 -7.38 2.79
CA ASN A 127 -5.83 -7.30 1.51
C ASN A 127 -6.25 -8.42 0.54
N ILE A 128 -7.43 -9.01 0.75
CA ILE A 128 -7.90 -10.16 -0.02
C ILE A 128 -9.12 -9.77 -0.82
N THR A 129 -9.11 -10.15 -2.10
CA THR A 129 -10.25 -9.89 -2.98
C THR A 129 -11.48 -10.67 -2.53
N LEU A 130 -12.69 -10.15 -2.77
CA LEU A 130 -13.95 -10.85 -2.49
C LEU A 130 -13.94 -12.29 -3.06
N ILE A 131 -13.30 -12.50 -4.21
CA ILE A 131 -13.13 -13.81 -4.85
C ILE A 131 -12.28 -14.76 -3.98
N GLU A 132 -11.12 -14.32 -3.51
CA GLU A 132 -10.24 -15.14 -2.65
C GLU A 132 -10.87 -15.41 -1.28
N LEU A 133 -11.64 -14.46 -0.75
CA LEU A 133 -12.41 -14.64 0.48
C LEU A 133 -13.46 -15.73 0.32
N CYS A 134 -14.23 -15.69 -0.77
CA CYS A 134 -15.21 -16.72 -1.10
C CYS A 134 -14.56 -18.10 -1.32
N LYS A 135 -13.38 -18.17 -1.96
CA LYS A 135 -12.61 -19.42 -2.12
C LYS A 135 -12.18 -20.02 -0.78
N ARG A 136 -11.66 -19.19 0.14
CA ARG A 136 -11.25 -19.63 1.49
C ARG A 136 -12.43 -20.07 2.35
N ALA A 137 -13.53 -19.32 2.32
CA ALA A 137 -14.77 -19.64 3.04
C ALA A 137 -15.46 -20.91 2.51
N SER A 138 -15.29 -21.21 1.21
CA SER A 138 -15.79 -22.45 0.60
C SER A 138 -14.94 -23.66 0.99
N SER A 139 -13.62 -23.50 1.07
CA SER A 139 -12.68 -24.55 1.48
C SER A 139 -12.85 -24.94 2.96
N LYS A 140 -13.06 -23.96 3.83
CA LYS A 140 -13.36 -24.18 5.25
C LYS A 140 -14.85 -24.01 5.44
N ARG A 141 -15.68 -25.04 5.23
CA ARG A 141 -17.15 -25.03 5.42
C ARG A 141 -17.56 -24.22 6.66
N ASN A 142 -17.74 -22.91 6.51
CA ASN A 142 -17.86 -22.01 7.64
C ASN A 142 -19.32 -22.03 8.08
N ALA A 143 -19.57 -22.65 9.23
CA ALA A 143 -20.91 -22.82 9.78
C ALA A 143 -21.64 -21.47 9.99
N ALA A 144 -20.90 -20.37 10.16
CA ALA A 144 -21.44 -19.03 10.33
C ALA A 144 -21.88 -18.34 9.03
N MET A 145 -21.56 -18.90 7.85
CA MET A 145 -21.90 -18.26 6.57
C MET A 145 -23.36 -18.53 6.19
N SER A 146 -24.16 -17.47 6.07
CA SER A 146 -25.58 -17.54 5.70
C SER A 146 -25.77 -18.21 4.33
N LYS A 147 -26.91 -18.91 4.14
CA LYS A 147 -27.22 -19.60 2.87
C LYS A 147 -27.18 -18.65 1.66
N ALA A 148 -27.63 -17.41 1.83
CA ALA A 148 -27.60 -16.36 0.81
C ALA A 148 -26.15 -16.01 0.41
N LEU A 149 -25.29 -15.75 1.39
CA LEU A 149 -23.88 -15.43 1.16
C LEU A 149 -23.11 -16.59 0.51
N ARG A 150 -23.47 -17.85 0.82
CA ARG A 150 -22.89 -19.02 0.12
C ARG A 150 -23.24 -19.05 -1.37
N LYS A 151 -24.47 -18.68 -1.70
CA LYS A 151 -24.96 -18.65 -3.09
C LYS A 151 -24.26 -17.54 -3.87
N GLU A 152 -24.15 -16.35 -3.30
CA GLU A 152 -23.42 -15.22 -3.89
C GLU A 152 -21.94 -15.54 -4.10
N CYS A 153 -21.27 -16.11 -3.10
CA CYS A 153 -19.87 -16.53 -3.23
C CYS A 153 -19.66 -17.59 -4.32
N ARG A 154 -20.61 -18.52 -4.49
CA ARG A 154 -20.54 -19.54 -5.56
C ARG A 154 -20.59 -18.89 -6.94
N ILE A 155 -21.55 -17.99 -7.16
CA ILE A 155 -21.71 -17.26 -8.42
C ILE A 155 -20.43 -16.46 -8.75
N LEU A 156 -19.91 -15.70 -7.78
CA LEU A 156 -18.68 -14.91 -7.96
C LEU A 156 -17.45 -15.77 -8.30
N VAL A 157 -17.32 -16.96 -7.70
CA VAL A 157 -16.22 -17.89 -8.00
C VAL A 157 -16.40 -18.52 -9.39
N GLU A 158 -17.61 -18.94 -9.75
CA GLU A 158 -17.94 -19.51 -11.07
C GLU A 158 -17.73 -18.51 -12.20
N GLU A 159 -18.15 -17.25 -12.04
CA GLU A 159 -17.89 -16.18 -13.01
C GLU A 159 -16.39 -15.89 -13.18
N SER A 160 -15.63 -15.93 -12.08
CA SER A 160 -14.17 -15.75 -12.13
C SER A 160 -13.47 -16.91 -12.86
N ALA A 161 -13.95 -18.15 -12.66
CA ALA A 161 -13.48 -19.32 -13.38
C ALA A 161 -13.88 -19.27 -14.86
N GLY A 162 -15.07 -18.76 -15.17
CA GLY A 162 -15.52 -18.49 -16.54
C GLY A 162 -14.67 -17.45 -17.26
N LYS A 163 -14.28 -16.36 -16.58
CA LYS A 163 -13.31 -15.37 -17.11
C LYS A 163 -11.93 -15.97 -17.32
N ALA A 164 -11.47 -16.85 -16.42
CA ALA A 164 -10.22 -17.58 -16.60
C ALA A 164 -10.27 -18.53 -17.80
N LYS A 165 -11.39 -19.26 -17.98
CA LYS A 165 -11.64 -20.13 -19.13
C LYS A 165 -11.80 -19.33 -20.44
N LEU A 166 -12.35 -18.13 -20.39
CA LEU A 166 -12.39 -17.19 -21.51
C LEU A 166 -10.98 -16.67 -21.86
N LYS A 167 -10.13 -16.45 -20.84
CA LYS A 167 -8.73 -16.06 -21.02
C LYS A 167 -7.91 -17.22 -21.61
N GLU A 168 -8.11 -18.44 -21.14
CA GLU A 168 -7.53 -19.66 -21.71
C GLU A 168 -8.04 -19.91 -23.14
N LEU A 169 -9.33 -19.75 -23.43
CA LEU A 169 -9.88 -19.83 -24.79
C LEU A 169 -9.32 -18.75 -25.72
N LYS A 170 -9.05 -17.54 -25.22
CA LYS A 170 -8.38 -16.47 -25.98
C LYS A 170 -6.91 -16.81 -26.23
N VAL A 171 -6.21 -17.39 -25.25
CA VAL A 171 -4.83 -17.87 -25.41
C VAL A 171 -4.76 -19.06 -26.37
N LEU A 172 -5.69 -20.01 -26.27
CA LEU A 172 -5.81 -21.15 -27.17
C LEU A 172 -6.23 -20.73 -28.58
N LYS A 173 -7.09 -19.71 -28.75
CA LYS A 173 -7.38 -19.13 -30.08
C LYS A 173 -6.16 -18.43 -30.67
N LYS A 174 -5.39 -17.69 -29.85
CA LYS A 174 -4.18 -17.00 -30.30
C LYS A 174 -3.09 -18.00 -30.69
N ASN A 175 -2.82 -18.99 -29.83
CA ASN A 175 -1.84 -20.04 -30.08
C ASN A 175 -2.30 -21.01 -31.17
N GLY A 176 -3.59 -21.33 -31.24
CA GLY A 176 -4.18 -22.13 -32.31
C GLY A 176 -4.10 -21.42 -33.66
N LEU A 177 -4.31 -20.09 -33.72
CA LEU A 177 -4.02 -19.30 -34.92
C LEU A 177 -2.53 -19.36 -35.26
N THR A 178 -1.64 -19.22 -34.27
CA THR A 178 -0.19 -19.29 -34.49
C THR A 178 0.24 -20.66 -35.03
N VAL A 179 -0.31 -21.75 -34.49
CA VAL A 179 -0.02 -23.13 -34.94
C VAL A 179 -0.59 -23.38 -36.34
N LEU A 180 -1.80 -22.90 -36.64
CA LEU A 180 -2.36 -22.93 -38.00
C LEU A 180 -1.52 -22.12 -38.99
N ILE A 181 -1.03 -20.95 -38.58
CA ILE A 181 -0.17 -20.09 -39.39
C ILE A 181 1.18 -20.76 -39.65
N GLN A 182 1.80 -21.41 -38.65
CA GLN A 182 3.04 -22.18 -38.83
C GLN A 182 2.84 -23.37 -39.77
N TYR A 183 1.75 -24.13 -39.60
CA TYR A 183 1.42 -25.28 -40.44
C TYR A 183 1.11 -24.90 -41.89
N VAL A 184 0.46 -23.76 -42.12
CA VAL A 184 0.15 -23.23 -43.47
C VAL A 184 1.38 -22.58 -44.14
N LEU A 185 2.27 -21.97 -43.36
CA LEU A 185 3.50 -21.35 -43.88
C LEU A 185 4.69 -22.31 -43.97
N GLY A 186 4.55 -23.56 -43.50
CA GLY A 186 5.59 -24.59 -43.59
C GLY A 186 6.87 -24.26 -42.82
N ILE A 187 6.76 -23.51 -41.72
CA ILE A 187 7.87 -23.19 -40.79
C ILE A 187 7.80 -24.10 -39.58
#